data_AF-A0A1Q4V9Q7-F1
#
_entry.id   AF-A0A1Q4V9Q7-F1
#
_cell.length_a   1.000
_cell.length_b   1.000
_cell.length_c   1.000
_cell.angle_alpha   90.00
_cell.angle_beta   90.00
_cell.angle_gamma   90.00
#
_symmetry.space_group_name_H-M   'P 1'
#
loop_
_entity.id
_entity.type
_entity.pdbx_description
1 polymer ?
#
loop_
_entity_poly.entity_id
_entity_poly.type
_entity_poly.pdbx_seq_one_letter_code
_entity_poly.pdbx_strand_id
1 'polypeptide(L)'
;MTPNTVFMAAPDGALILIPLLVGAVIVGALIWIVWLGIGVRSREPGPPSADEQPHLPEGGAVHEVSERREPDELPLDKQGGLNPYQLHGNLPNKRSEDQRRRRWTPGHSGSFGGGGGGAH
;
A
#
# COMPACT_ATOMS: atom_id res chain seq x y z
N MET A 1 -43.88 29.76 40.71
CA MET A 1 -43.05 30.94 40.39
C MET A 1 -41.62 30.58 40.74
N THR A 2 -40.88 29.99 39.81
CA THR A 2 -39.49 29.58 40.00
C THR A 2 -38.60 30.79 39.72
N PRO A 3 -37.67 31.17 40.61
CA PRO A 3 -36.77 32.27 40.33
C PRO A 3 -35.85 31.88 39.16
N ASN A 4 -35.89 32.68 38.11
CA ASN A 4 -34.95 32.62 37.00
C ASN A 4 -33.54 32.79 37.58
N THR A 5 -32.76 31.72 37.56
CA THR A 5 -31.36 31.75 37.98
C THR A 5 -30.60 32.63 37.00
N VAL A 6 -30.25 33.82 37.48
CA VAL A 6 -29.42 34.80 36.78
C VAL A 6 -28.07 34.15 36.50
N PHE A 7 -27.77 33.92 35.22
CA PHE A 7 -26.43 33.57 34.77
C PHE A 7 -25.54 34.78 35.09
N MET A 8 -24.60 34.63 36.04
CA MET A 8 -23.63 35.66 36.34
C MET A 8 -22.85 35.99 35.05
N ALA A 9 -23.02 37.21 34.55
CA ALA A 9 -22.18 37.78 33.50
C ALA A 9 -20.77 37.98 34.07
N ALA A 10 -19.90 37.00 33.87
CA ALA A 10 -18.46 37.19 33.98
C ALA A 10 -18.02 38.13 32.84
N PRO A 11 -17.10 39.07 33.05
CA PRO A 11 -16.69 40.02 32.01
C PRO A 11 -16.24 39.26 30.76
N ASP A 12 -16.85 39.60 29.62
CA ASP A 12 -16.93 38.90 28.32
C ASP A 12 -15.61 38.54 27.60
N GLY A 13 -14.47 38.56 28.28
CA GLY A 13 -13.18 38.07 27.75
C GLY A 13 -12.89 36.60 28.09
N ALA A 14 -13.36 36.11 29.24
CA ALA A 14 -13.01 34.77 29.74
C ALA A 14 -13.61 33.64 28.89
N LEU A 15 -14.81 33.84 28.35
CA LEU A 15 -15.49 32.86 27.48
C LEU A 15 -14.74 32.63 26.16
N ILE A 16 -13.96 33.60 25.70
CA ILE A 16 -13.18 33.50 24.45
C ILE A 16 -11.73 33.08 24.75
N LEU A 17 -11.13 33.61 25.83
CA LEU A 17 -9.73 33.39 26.15
C LEU A 17 -9.43 31.94 26.58
N ILE A 18 -10.33 31.31 27.34
CA ILE A 18 -10.14 29.94 27.83
C ILE A 18 -10.07 28.92 26.67
N PRO A 19 -11.07 28.84 25.76
CA PRO A 19 -10.99 27.89 24.64
C PRO A 19 -9.83 28.21 23.69
N LEU A 20 -9.46 29.49 23.52
CA LEU A 20 -8.30 29.89 22.71
C LEU A 20 -6.99 29.34 23.31
N LEU A 21 -6.79 29.49 24.61
CA LEU A 21 -5.61 28.96 25.30
C LEU A 21 -5.57 27.44 25.25
N VAL A 22 -6.70 26.76 25.46
CA VAL A 22 -6.78 25.30 25.35
C VAL A 22 -6.42 24.85 23.93
N GLY A 23 -6.96 25.52 22.91
CA GLY A 23 -6.62 25.27 21.51
C GLY A 23 -5.13 25.47 21.23
N ALA A 24 -4.54 26.56 21.72
CA ALA A 24 -3.12 26.85 21.57
C ALA A 24 -2.23 25.78 22.23
N VAL A 25 -2.61 25.30 23.41
CA VAL A 25 -1.90 24.22 24.11
C VAL A 25 -1.96 22.92 23.31
N ILE A 26 -3.13 22.56 22.77
CA ILE A 26 -3.30 21.36 21.94
C ILE A 26 -2.44 21.46 20.69
N VAL A 27 -2.48 22.58 19.97
CA VAL A 27 -1.65 22.81 18.78
C VAL A 27 -0.16 22.73 19.12
N GLY A 28 0.26 23.36 20.21
CA GLY A 28 1.64 23.30 20.70
C GLY A 28 2.10 21.88 21.00
N ALA A 29 1.24 21.07 21.65
CA ALA A 29 1.52 19.67 21.94
C ALA A 29 1.66 18.83 20.66
N LEU A 30 0.81 19.04 19.66
CA LEU A 30 0.90 18.34 18.37
C LEU A 30 2.20 18.66 17.63
N ILE A 31 2.58 19.95 17.58
CA ILE A 31 3.84 20.39 16.97
C ILE A 31 5.03 19.75 17.70
N TRP A 32 5.00 19.76 19.04
CA TRP A 32 6.05 19.19 19.87
C TRP A 32 6.26 17.70 19.59
N ILE A 33 5.18 16.91 19.50
CA ILE A 33 5.26 15.47 19.21
C ILE A 33 5.88 15.22 17.83
N VAL A 34 5.50 16.00 16.80
CA VAL A 34 6.10 15.87 15.46
C VAL A 34 7.59 16.21 15.49
N TRP A 35 7.97 17.29 16.19
CA TRP A 35 9.38 17.67 16.35
C TRP A 35 10.21 16.60 17.07
N LEU A 36 9.66 16.00 18.13
CA LEU A 36 10.31 14.87 18.81
C LEU A 36 10.50 13.68 17.85
N GLY A 37 9.47 13.34 17.06
CA GLY A 37 9.57 12.26 16.07
C GLY A 37 10.64 12.50 15.01
N ILE A 38 10.74 13.73 14.50
CA ILE A 38 11.79 14.14 13.55
C ILE A 38 13.18 14.01 14.19
N GLY A 39 13.34 14.46 15.43
CA GLY A 39 14.61 14.38 16.16
C GLY A 39 15.04 12.95 16.51
N VAL A 40 14.10 12.02 16.66
CA VAL A 40 14.40 10.59 16.81
C VAL A 40 14.85 10.01 15.47
N ARG A 41 14.10 10.26 14.39
CA ARG A 41 14.45 9.79 13.03
C ARG A 41 15.80 10.33 12.57
N SER A 42 16.18 11.55 12.93
CA SER A 42 17.47 12.12 12.51
C SER A 42 18.70 11.47 13.17
N ARG A 43 18.50 10.65 14.22
CA ARG A 43 19.56 9.84 14.83
C ARG A 43 19.77 8.52 14.11
N GLU A 44 18.85 8.11 13.25
CA GLU A 44 19.02 6.97 12.38
C GLU A 44 19.90 7.38 11.19
N PRO A 45 20.77 6.48 10.70
CA PRO A 45 21.50 6.73 9.46
C PRO A 45 20.50 7.04 8.35
N GLY A 46 20.76 8.11 7.60
CA GLY A 46 19.90 8.53 6.50
C GLY A 46 19.75 7.43 5.44
N PRO A 47 18.74 7.51 4.57
CA PRO A 47 18.64 6.64 3.41
C PRO A 47 19.97 6.65 2.65
N PRO A 48 20.44 5.51 2.13
CA PRO A 48 21.69 5.44 1.38
C PRO A 48 21.63 6.45 0.23
N SER A 49 22.71 7.21 0.11
CA SER A 49 22.94 8.14 -1.00
C SER A 49 22.96 7.38 -2.33
N ALA A 50 22.73 8.08 -3.44
CA ALA A 50 22.70 7.46 -4.77
C ALA A 50 23.99 6.69 -5.08
N ASP A 51 25.13 7.17 -4.55
CA ASP A 51 26.43 6.53 -4.73
C ASP A 51 26.60 5.27 -3.86
N GLU A 52 25.93 5.20 -2.72
CA GLU A 52 25.86 4.03 -1.83
C GLU A 52 24.86 2.98 -2.31
N GLN A 53 24.02 3.31 -3.29
CA GLN A 53 23.11 2.33 -3.87
C GLN A 53 23.89 1.27 -4.67
N PRO A 54 23.44 0.00 -4.64
CA PRO A 54 24.03 -1.04 -5.47
C PRO A 54 23.97 -0.66 -6.95
N HIS A 55 25.14 -0.45 -7.56
CA HIS A 55 25.26 -0.22 -8.99
C HIS A 55 25.12 -1.55 -9.74
N LEU A 56 24.70 -1.46 -11.01
CA LEU A 56 24.70 -2.64 -11.87
C LEU A 56 26.13 -3.20 -11.96
N PRO A 57 26.31 -4.53 -11.93
CA PRO A 57 27.62 -5.12 -12.17
C PRO A 57 28.08 -4.82 -13.60
N GLU A 58 29.38 -4.94 -13.89
CA GLU A 58 29.97 -4.62 -15.19
C GLU A 58 29.28 -5.33 -16.38
N GLY A 59 28.69 -6.50 -16.14
CA GLY A 59 27.91 -7.27 -17.13
C GLY A 59 26.48 -6.78 -17.38
N GLY A 60 26.03 -5.69 -16.72
CA GLY A 60 24.67 -5.17 -16.82
C GLY A 60 23.69 -5.82 -15.83
N ALA A 61 22.41 -5.44 -15.92
CA ALA A 61 21.38 -5.96 -15.03
C ALA A 61 21.23 -7.48 -15.20
N VAL A 62 21.12 -8.21 -14.09
CA VAL A 62 20.71 -9.62 -14.13
C VAL A 62 19.26 -9.65 -14.60
N HIS A 63 19.04 -10.07 -15.84
CA HIS A 63 17.69 -10.24 -16.37
C HIS A 63 17.05 -11.49 -15.75
N GLU A 64 15.79 -11.35 -15.34
CA GLU A 64 14.99 -12.50 -14.94
C GLU A 64 14.75 -13.41 -16.14
N VAL A 65 15.01 -14.71 -15.96
CA VAL A 65 14.64 -15.73 -16.96
C VAL A 65 13.19 -16.13 -16.68
N SER A 66 12.25 -15.53 -17.40
CA SER A 66 10.84 -15.92 -17.34
C SER A 66 10.57 -17.03 -18.35
N GLU A 67 10.18 -18.22 -17.88
CA GLU A 67 9.76 -19.34 -18.73
C GLU A 67 8.24 -19.53 -18.67
N ARG A 68 7.59 -19.48 -19.83
CA ARG A 68 6.15 -19.72 -19.97
C ARG A 68 5.88 -21.21 -20.15
N ARG A 69 5.03 -21.77 -19.30
CA ARG A 69 4.54 -23.16 -19.39
C ARG A 69 3.23 -23.23 -20.17
N GLU A 70 3.05 -24.33 -20.88
CA GLU A 70 1.81 -24.62 -21.59
C GLU A 70 0.69 -24.87 -20.57
N PRO A 71 -0.47 -24.22 -20.70
CA PRO A 71 -1.63 -24.56 -19.87
C PRO A 71 -2.05 -26.00 -20.18
N ASP A 72 -2.19 -26.85 -19.14
CA ASP A 72 -2.76 -28.18 -19.35
C ASP A 72 -4.27 -28.04 -19.63
N GLU A 73 -4.72 -28.62 -20.74
CA GLU A 73 -6.13 -28.66 -21.11
C GLU A 73 -6.89 -29.56 -20.12
N LEU A 74 -7.82 -28.97 -19.37
CA LEU A 74 -8.65 -29.71 -18.43
C LEU A 74 -9.75 -30.45 -19.22
N PRO A 75 -10.05 -31.72 -18.88
CA PRO A 75 -11.21 -32.39 -19.43
C PRO A 75 -12.47 -31.57 -19.16
N LEU A 76 -13.12 -31.06 -20.21
CA LEU A 76 -14.46 -30.49 -20.11
C LEU A 76 -15.44 -31.65 -19.87
N ASP A 77 -15.71 -31.94 -18.60
CA ASP A 77 -16.80 -32.84 -18.25
C ASP A 77 -18.14 -32.18 -18.59
N LYS A 78 -19.15 -33.00 -18.89
CA LYS A 78 -20.48 -32.53 -19.29
C LYS A 78 -21.30 -31.99 -18.12
N GLN A 79 -20.79 -32.08 -16.88
CA GLN A 79 -21.52 -31.77 -15.65
C GLN A 79 -21.00 -30.53 -14.89
N GLY A 80 -20.00 -29.82 -15.42
CA GLY A 80 -19.49 -28.59 -14.82
C GLY A 80 -18.14 -28.83 -14.18
N GLY A 81 -17.21 -27.90 -14.46
CA GLY A 81 -15.77 -28.12 -14.33
C GLY A 81 -15.26 -28.69 -13.01
N LEU A 82 -14.10 -29.32 -13.10
CA LEU A 82 -13.39 -29.98 -12.00
C LEU A 82 -13.10 -29.03 -10.82
N ASN A 83 -13.40 -29.49 -9.61
CA ASN A 83 -13.03 -28.81 -8.38
C ASN A 83 -11.52 -28.95 -8.09
N PRO A 84 -10.90 -28.04 -7.30
CA PRO A 84 -9.45 -28.02 -7.09
C PRO A 84 -8.83 -29.33 -6.59
N TYR A 85 -9.50 -30.03 -5.67
CA TYR A 85 -9.05 -31.31 -5.12
C TYR A 85 -9.24 -32.49 -6.09
N GLN A 86 -9.97 -32.29 -7.19
CA GLN A 86 -10.11 -33.27 -8.27
C GLN A 86 -9.02 -33.09 -9.35
N LEU A 87 -8.21 -32.02 -9.26
CA LEU A 87 -7.09 -31.75 -10.16
C LEU A 87 -5.85 -32.55 -9.74
N HIS A 88 -5.84 -33.86 -9.99
CA HIS A 88 -4.65 -34.70 -9.79
C HIS A 88 -3.75 -34.61 -11.04
N GLY A 89 -2.56 -34.02 -10.91
CA GLY A 89 -1.53 -34.03 -11.96
C GLY A 89 -1.50 -32.83 -12.92
N ASN A 90 -2.33 -31.79 -12.70
CA ASN A 90 -2.47 -30.64 -13.60
C ASN A 90 -1.47 -29.50 -13.32
N LEU A 91 -0.27 -29.82 -12.80
CA LEU A 91 0.78 -28.82 -12.71
C LEU A 91 1.41 -28.69 -14.10
N PRO A 92 1.39 -27.48 -14.70
CA PRO A 92 2.00 -27.26 -16.01
C PRO A 92 3.45 -27.74 -15.97
N ASN A 93 3.76 -28.83 -16.67
CA ASN A 93 5.11 -29.40 -16.71
C ASN A 93 5.76 -29.26 -18.10
N LYS A 94 4.97 -28.86 -19.11
CA LYS A 94 5.44 -28.62 -20.47
C LYS A 94 5.82 -27.16 -20.68
N ARG A 95 6.96 -26.94 -21.30
CA ARG A 95 7.38 -25.63 -21.79
C ARG A 95 6.49 -25.24 -22.98
N SER A 96 5.91 -24.04 -22.96
CA SER A 96 5.12 -23.56 -24.09
C SER A 96 6.01 -23.24 -25.29
N GLU A 97 5.55 -23.49 -26.51
CA GLU A 97 6.27 -23.07 -27.72
C GLU A 97 6.32 -21.54 -27.87
N ASP A 98 5.26 -20.83 -27.44
CA ASP A 98 5.23 -19.37 -27.42
C ASP A 98 5.66 -18.83 -26.05
N GLN A 99 6.92 -18.40 -25.97
CA GLN A 99 7.53 -17.79 -24.80
C GLN A 99 7.24 -16.28 -24.67
N ARG A 100 6.49 -15.67 -25.59
CA ARG A 100 6.16 -14.24 -25.49
C ARG A 100 5.15 -14.00 -24.38
N ARG A 101 5.39 -12.92 -23.62
CA ARG A 101 4.43 -12.44 -22.62
C ARG A 101 3.13 -12.05 -23.33
N ARG A 102 2.01 -12.71 -22.98
CA ARG A 102 0.70 -12.33 -23.52
C ARG A 102 0.39 -10.90 -23.08
N ARG A 103 0.16 -10.01 -24.04
CA ARG A 103 -0.43 -8.70 -23.76
C ARG A 103 -1.92 -8.89 -23.54
N TRP A 104 -2.47 -8.11 -22.61
CA TRP A 104 -3.90 -8.13 -22.33
C TRP A 104 -4.69 -7.76 -23.61
N THR A 105 -5.70 -8.57 -23.93
CA THR A 105 -6.65 -8.30 -25.01
C THR A 105 -8.08 -8.37 -24.44
N PRO A 106 -8.99 -7.49 -24.89
CA PRO A 106 -10.39 -7.52 -24.43
C PRO A 106 -10.99 -8.93 -24.63
N GLY A 107 -11.60 -9.49 -23.58
CA GLY A 107 -12.21 -10.82 -23.61
C GLY A 107 -11.31 -11.98 -23.12
N HIS A 108 -10.02 -11.75 -22.85
CA HIS A 108 -9.13 -12.74 -22.23
C HIS A 108 -8.63 -12.25 -20.86
N SER A 109 -9.19 -12.77 -19.78
CA SER A 109 -8.73 -12.50 -18.41
C SER A 109 -7.44 -13.27 -18.13
N GLY A 110 -6.30 -12.65 -18.41
CA GLY A 110 -5.04 -13.00 -17.76
C GLY A 110 -5.10 -12.59 -16.29
N SER A 111 -5.72 -13.40 -15.44
CA SER A 111 -5.64 -13.26 -14.00
C SER A 111 -4.23 -13.62 -13.56
N PHE A 112 -3.44 -12.65 -13.07
CA PHE A 112 -2.59 -12.72 -11.86
C PHE A 112 -2.05 -11.30 -11.52
N GLY A 113 -2.20 -10.89 -10.26
CA GLY A 113 -1.32 -9.93 -9.57
C GLY A 113 -1.55 -8.43 -9.81
N GLY A 114 -2.57 -7.85 -9.18
CA GLY A 114 -2.65 -6.40 -8.98
C GLY A 114 -1.64 -5.95 -7.93
N GLY A 115 -0.59 -5.25 -8.35
CA GLY A 115 0.39 -4.66 -7.44
C GLY A 115 1.30 -3.69 -8.19
N GLY A 116 1.02 -2.40 -8.07
CA GLY A 116 1.85 -1.34 -8.64
C GLY A 116 1.10 -0.02 -8.83
N GLY A 117 0.69 0.61 -7.73
CA GLY A 117 0.33 2.02 -7.76
C GLY A 117 1.58 2.85 -7.97
N GLY A 118 1.82 3.29 -9.21
CA GLY A 118 2.78 4.34 -9.55
C GLY A 118 2.00 5.62 -9.82
N ALA A 119 2.00 6.54 -8.86
CA ALA A 119 1.48 7.88 -9.03
C ALA A 119 2.43 8.69 -9.92
N HIS A 120 1.86 9.44 -10.86
CA HIS A 120 2.46 10.65 -11.42
C HIS A 120 1.69 11.84 -10.85
#